data_AF-A0A0Q9YHN6-F1
#
_entry.id   AF-A0A0Q9YHN6-F1
#
_cell.length_a   1.000
_cell.length_b   1.000
_cell.length_c   1.000
_cell.angle_alpha   90.00
_cell.angle_beta   90.00
_cell.angle_gamma   90.00
#
_symmetry.space_group_name_H-M   'P 1'
#
loop_
_entity.id
_entity.type
_entity.pdbx_description
1 polymer ?
#
loop_
_entity_poly.entity_id
_entity_poly.type
_entity_poly.pdbx_seq_one_letter_code
_entity_poly.pdbx_strand_id
1 'polypeptide(L)'
;MKFFLSPIKNKETKHSPKKLKSNGYFPQVIYMQNERSEKQMMNALKDGDVLELQADSIPWVLGGENVDERTDFSPFSLAEYFEKLFADKNIEITIDLRCCNSGTIATGPKRASDEEICFARDLSQALNDLGFNQITVYGYTAYIHSNNVFKQSAVAEGFKHGAKVPHCVLEHARVVYKDGLLISDSLKKLVFDFSYGKRDLEKDSALKNYMTDKLEHQAKLTKNKLDILQSENDLVDELLQEDGSISLLFLSLADASAESKENILDAINRETVDAPSLEKKPSAISYI
;
A
#
# COMPACT_ATOMS: atom_id res chain seq x y z
N MET A 1 6.45 18.20 5.99
CA MET A 1 6.10 19.12 4.87
C MET A 1 4.95 18.50 4.09
N LYS A 2 4.12 19.31 3.40
CA LYS A 2 3.06 18.78 2.54
C LYS A 2 3.39 18.97 1.06
N PHE A 3 3.14 17.97 0.24
CA PHE A 3 3.25 18.05 -1.21
C PHE A 3 1.85 18.01 -1.81
N PHE A 4 1.59 18.91 -2.75
CA PHE A 4 0.35 18.93 -3.48
C PHE A 4 0.51 18.12 -4.77
N LEU A 5 -0.11 16.95 -4.84
CA LEU A 5 -0.06 16.06 -6.00
C LEU A 5 -1.35 16.19 -6.80
N SER A 6 -1.20 16.30 -8.11
CA SER A 6 -2.32 16.38 -9.05
C SER A 6 -2.09 15.44 -10.23
N PRO A 7 -3.05 14.56 -10.56
CA PRO A 7 -2.96 13.72 -11.76
C PRO A 7 -2.86 14.54 -13.04
N ILE A 8 -3.56 15.68 -13.09
CA ILE A 8 -3.66 16.52 -14.29
C ILE A 8 -3.34 17.98 -14.01
N LYS A 9 -2.92 18.69 -15.07
CA LYS A 9 -2.74 20.13 -15.04
C LYS A 9 -4.00 20.83 -15.50
N ASN A 10 -4.74 21.45 -14.59
CA ASN A 10 -5.95 22.19 -14.90
C ASN A 10 -5.83 23.69 -14.54
N LYS A 11 -6.91 24.45 -14.74
CA LYS A 11 -6.92 25.89 -14.43
C LYS A 11 -6.69 26.15 -12.94
N GLU A 12 -7.20 25.30 -12.07
CA GLU A 12 -7.08 25.46 -10.62
C GLU A 12 -5.62 25.27 -10.17
N THR A 13 -4.99 24.16 -10.57
CA THR A 13 -3.61 23.84 -10.19
C THR A 13 -2.59 24.81 -10.78
N LYS A 14 -2.89 25.45 -11.92
CA LYS A 14 -2.03 26.45 -12.56
C LYS A 14 -1.86 27.72 -11.71
N HIS A 15 -2.86 28.08 -10.89
CA HIS A 15 -2.84 29.29 -10.08
C HIS A 15 -2.45 29.05 -8.61
N SER A 16 -2.34 27.79 -8.19
CA SER A 16 -1.98 27.38 -6.83
C SER A 16 -0.55 27.66 -6.36
N PRO A 17 0.53 27.68 -7.19
CA PRO A 17 1.90 27.71 -6.69
C PRO A 17 2.23 28.88 -5.74
N LYS A 18 1.71 30.08 -6.01
CA LYS A 18 1.92 31.25 -5.15
C LYS A 18 1.31 31.10 -3.75
N LYS A 19 0.25 30.30 -3.63
CA LYS A 19 -0.49 30.06 -2.37
C LYS A 19 0.04 28.84 -1.60
N LEU A 20 0.76 27.92 -2.25
CA LEU A 20 1.27 26.72 -1.59
C LEU A 20 2.24 27.06 -0.45
N LYS A 21 3.21 27.94 -0.72
CA LYS A 21 4.24 28.32 0.27
C LYS A 21 3.65 28.92 1.54
N SER A 22 2.60 29.74 1.43
CA SER A 22 1.95 30.36 2.59
C SER A 22 1.10 29.40 3.42
N ASN A 23 0.77 28.22 2.89
CA ASN A 23 -0.07 27.21 3.55
C ASN A 23 0.73 25.98 4.02
N GLY A 24 2.07 26.09 4.11
CA GLY A 24 2.93 25.01 4.61
C GLY A 24 3.19 23.87 3.60
N TYR A 25 2.88 24.08 2.32
CA TYR A 25 3.20 23.13 1.25
C TYR A 25 4.57 23.42 0.64
N PHE A 26 5.15 22.39 0.04
CA PHE A 26 6.22 22.53 -0.95
C PHE A 26 5.76 23.55 -2.01
N PRO A 27 6.59 24.53 -2.40
CA PRO A 27 6.17 25.71 -3.15
C PRO A 27 5.89 25.43 -4.64
N GLN A 28 5.47 24.21 -4.97
CA GLN A 28 5.19 23.74 -6.31
C GLN A 28 4.14 22.63 -6.29
N VAL A 29 3.24 22.65 -7.28
CA VAL A 29 2.35 21.52 -7.57
C VAL A 29 3.17 20.42 -8.23
N ILE A 30 3.07 19.21 -7.70
CA ILE A 30 3.66 18.03 -8.28
C ILE A 30 2.63 17.41 -9.23
N TYR A 31 2.90 17.49 -10.52
CA TYR A 31 2.06 16.83 -11.53
C TYR A 31 2.54 15.39 -11.65
N MET A 32 1.61 14.45 -11.53
CA MET A 32 1.91 13.03 -11.73
C MET A 32 2.21 12.79 -13.22
N GLN A 33 3.01 11.77 -13.51
CA GLN A 33 3.53 11.43 -14.83
C GLN A 33 4.35 12.58 -15.47
N ASN A 34 4.88 13.50 -14.67
CA ASN A 34 5.79 14.55 -15.11
C ASN A 34 7.13 14.42 -14.40
N GLU A 35 8.10 13.85 -15.13
CA GLU A 35 9.43 13.50 -14.64
C GLU A 35 10.13 14.66 -13.91
N ARG A 36 9.96 15.89 -14.41
CA ARG A 36 10.60 17.06 -13.79
C ARG A 36 10.01 17.37 -12.41
N SER A 37 8.69 17.41 -12.27
CA SER A 37 8.09 17.68 -10.96
C SER A 37 8.27 16.52 -9.99
N GLU A 38 8.19 15.29 -10.50
CA GLU A 38 8.44 14.07 -9.73
C GLU A 38 9.85 14.06 -9.14
N LYS A 39 10.88 14.30 -9.96
CA LYS A 39 12.27 14.37 -9.50
C LYS A 39 12.48 15.47 -8.45
N GLN A 40 11.82 16.62 -8.61
CA GLN A 40 11.88 17.69 -7.63
C GLN A 40 11.24 17.31 -6.30
N MET A 41 10.10 16.61 -6.33
CA MET A 41 9.48 16.05 -5.13
C MET A 41 10.42 15.06 -4.46
N MET A 42 10.95 14.09 -5.20
CA MET A 42 11.80 13.03 -4.66
C MET A 42 13.08 13.56 -4.01
N ASN A 43 13.67 14.62 -4.55
CA ASN A 43 14.84 15.25 -3.93
C ASN A 43 14.52 16.01 -2.63
N ALA A 44 13.25 16.34 -2.39
CA ALA A 44 12.81 17.14 -1.25
C ALA A 44 12.05 16.32 -0.19
N LEU A 45 11.55 15.14 -0.55
CA LEU A 45 10.74 14.27 0.28
C LEU A 45 11.57 13.69 1.44
N LYS A 46 10.98 13.67 2.64
CA LYS A 46 11.60 13.18 3.87
C LYS A 46 10.58 12.42 4.72
N ASP A 47 11.08 11.69 5.70
CA ASP A 47 10.25 11.04 6.71
C ASP A 47 9.33 12.05 7.42
N GLY A 48 8.09 11.64 7.67
CA GLY A 48 7.01 12.44 8.24
C GLY A 48 6.34 13.41 7.25
N ASP A 49 6.70 13.38 5.97
CA ASP A 49 6.04 14.20 4.95
C ASP A 49 4.68 13.63 4.51
N VAL A 50 3.82 14.51 3.99
CA VAL A 50 2.48 14.17 3.51
C VAL A 50 2.38 14.44 2.01
N LEU A 51 1.98 13.43 1.25
CA LEU A 51 1.61 13.54 -0.16
C LEU A 51 0.09 13.70 -0.24
N GLU A 52 -0.38 14.91 -0.51
CA GLU A 52 -1.79 15.21 -0.64
C GLU A 52 -2.20 15.06 -2.11
N LEU A 53 -2.92 13.98 -2.44
CA LEU A 53 -3.48 13.78 -3.77
C LEU A 53 -4.86 14.43 -3.86
N GLN A 54 -4.98 15.46 -4.70
CA GLN A 54 -6.28 16.06 -5.04
C GLN A 54 -6.70 15.60 -6.44
N ALA A 55 -7.85 14.95 -6.50
CA ALA A 55 -8.39 14.35 -7.71
C ALA A 55 -9.89 14.12 -7.56
N ASP A 56 -10.56 13.94 -8.70
CA ASP A 56 -11.92 13.40 -8.70
C ASP A 56 -11.83 11.90 -8.51
N SER A 57 -12.79 11.32 -7.79
CA SER A 57 -12.80 9.89 -7.57
C SER A 57 -14.18 9.34 -7.25
N ILE A 58 -14.28 8.05 -7.49
CA ILE A 58 -15.27 7.13 -6.93
C ILE A 58 -14.49 5.98 -6.27
N PRO A 59 -15.12 5.10 -5.47
CA PRO A 59 -14.39 4.17 -4.61
C PRO A 59 -13.40 3.19 -5.29
N TRP A 60 -13.41 3.06 -6.62
CA TRP A 60 -12.51 2.19 -7.40
C TRP A 60 -11.48 2.92 -8.27
N VAL A 61 -11.57 4.25 -8.42
CA VAL A 61 -10.67 5.01 -9.32
C VAL A 61 -10.42 6.42 -8.82
N LEU A 62 -9.18 6.86 -8.98
CA LEU A 62 -8.72 8.22 -8.78
C LEU A 62 -8.33 8.79 -10.14
N GLY A 63 -8.95 9.90 -10.56
CA GLY A 63 -8.81 10.41 -11.92
C GLY A 63 -8.98 11.92 -12.07
N GLY A 64 -9.05 12.36 -13.34
CA GLY A 64 -9.32 13.74 -13.71
C GLY A 64 -10.81 14.05 -13.89
N GLU A 65 -11.11 15.35 -14.07
CA GLU A 65 -12.46 15.93 -14.24
C GLU A 65 -13.28 15.32 -15.40
N ASN A 66 -12.64 14.53 -16.28
CA ASN A 66 -13.26 13.68 -17.29
C ASN A 66 -12.41 12.41 -17.43
N VAL A 67 -12.81 11.32 -16.75
CA VAL A 67 -12.31 9.93 -16.85
C VAL A 67 -11.53 9.68 -18.16
N ASP A 68 -10.23 9.97 -18.15
CA ASP A 68 -9.31 9.67 -19.23
C ASP A 68 -8.47 8.53 -18.69
N GLU A 69 -8.62 7.36 -19.31
CA GLU A 69 -7.97 6.11 -18.90
C GLU A 69 -6.44 6.25 -18.80
N ARG A 70 -5.83 7.28 -19.40
CA ARG A 70 -4.38 7.56 -19.29
C ARG A 70 -3.98 8.19 -17.96
N THR A 71 -4.89 8.88 -17.30
CA THR A 71 -4.64 9.65 -16.07
C THR A 71 -5.37 9.09 -14.85
N ASP A 72 -6.18 8.06 -15.08
CA ASP A 72 -6.91 7.36 -14.05
C ASP A 72 -6.04 6.27 -13.42
N PHE A 73 -6.07 6.20 -12.11
CA PHE A 73 -5.38 5.19 -11.33
C PHE A 73 -6.39 4.35 -10.57
N SER A 74 -6.22 3.04 -10.63
CA SER A 74 -6.71 2.12 -9.62
C SER A 74 -5.76 2.20 -8.40
N PRO A 75 -6.14 1.68 -7.22
CA PRO A 75 -5.21 1.64 -6.10
C PRO A 75 -3.96 0.82 -6.40
N PHE A 76 -4.06 -0.22 -7.23
CA PHE A 76 -2.94 -1.08 -7.59
C PHE A 76 -2.00 -0.40 -8.57
N SER A 77 -2.53 0.22 -9.64
CA SER A 77 -1.68 0.94 -10.59
C SER A 77 -1.06 2.21 -9.97
N LEU A 78 -1.71 2.81 -8.99
CA LEU A 78 -1.11 3.88 -8.17
C LEU A 78 0.02 3.37 -7.28
N ALA A 79 -0.13 2.20 -6.66
CA ALA A 79 0.94 1.58 -5.87
C ALA A 79 2.17 1.26 -6.75
N GLU A 80 1.96 0.70 -7.94
CA GLU A 80 3.05 0.45 -8.90
C GLU A 80 3.69 1.74 -9.42
N TYR A 81 2.91 2.82 -9.58
CA TYR A 81 3.45 4.13 -9.90
C TYR A 81 4.38 4.64 -8.77
N PHE A 82 3.96 4.52 -7.51
CA PHE A 82 4.81 4.88 -6.38
C PHE A 82 6.04 3.97 -6.24
N GLU A 83 5.93 2.68 -6.54
CA GLU A 83 7.08 1.78 -6.56
C GLU A 83 8.16 2.23 -7.55
N LYS A 84 7.75 2.68 -8.75
CA LYS A 84 8.69 3.21 -9.76
C LYS A 84 9.32 4.54 -9.33
N LEU A 85 8.60 5.31 -8.53
CA LEU A 85 9.00 6.67 -8.14
C LEU A 85 9.88 6.67 -6.88
N PHE A 86 9.60 5.81 -5.91
CA PHE A 86 10.31 5.76 -4.63
C PHE A 86 11.46 4.76 -4.68
N ALA A 87 12.68 5.28 -4.60
CA ALA A 87 13.87 4.44 -4.50
C ALA A 87 13.99 3.74 -3.13
N ASP A 88 13.50 4.38 -2.07
CA ASP A 88 13.52 3.85 -0.71
C ASP A 88 12.14 3.31 -0.31
N LYS A 89 12.07 2.00 -0.08
CA LYS A 89 10.84 1.32 0.37
C LYS A 89 10.52 1.53 1.86
N ASN A 90 11.49 2.01 2.64
CA ASN A 90 11.34 2.24 4.07
C ASN A 90 10.92 3.67 4.42
N ILE A 91 10.70 4.54 3.43
CA ILE A 91 10.34 5.94 3.66
C ILE A 91 9.04 6.06 4.47
N GLU A 92 9.08 6.85 5.55
CA GLU A 92 7.91 7.05 6.41
C GLU A 92 7.10 8.26 5.93
N ILE A 93 6.02 8.03 5.17
CA ILE A 93 5.18 9.11 4.65
C ILE A 93 3.69 8.82 4.81
N THR A 94 2.89 9.87 4.72
CA THR A 94 1.43 9.76 4.62
C THR A 94 0.96 10.11 3.22
N ILE A 95 0.12 9.26 2.63
CA ILE A 95 -0.63 9.56 1.41
C ILE A 95 -2.04 9.98 1.81
N ASP A 96 -2.38 11.26 1.60
CA ASP A 96 -3.68 11.84 1.92
C ASP A 96 -4.54 11.94 0.65
N LEU A 97 -5.45 10.97 0.46
CA LEU A 97 -6.31 10.87 -0.73
C LEU A 97 -7.50 11.83 -0.59
N ARG A 98 -7.28 13.12 -0.85
CA ARG A 98 -8.32 14.18 -0.88
C ARG A 98 -9.22 14.05 -2.11
N CYS A 99 -9.85 12.89 -2.22
CA CYS A 99 -10.73 12.51 -3.31
C CYS A 99 -12.07 12.01 -2.72
N CYS A 100 -13.17 12.23 -3.44
CA CYS A 100 -14.51 11.85 -2.95
C CYS A 100 -14.62 10.33 -2.74
N ASN A 101 -15.12 9.91 -1.57
CA ASN A 101 -15.41 8.51 -1.27
C ASN A 101 -14.20 7.56 -1.36
N SER A 102 -12.96 8.06 -1.30
CA SER A 102 -11.74 7.25 -1.35
C SER A 102 -11.63 6.26 -0.18
N GLY A 103 -12.31 6.52 0.94
CA GLY A 103 -12.39 5.65 2.10
C GLY A 103 -13.74 4.94 2.29
N THR A 104 -14.67 5.10 1.34
CA THR A 104 -15.99 4.46 1.41
C THR A 104 -15.90 3.04 0.88
N ILE A 105 -16.45 2.08 1.62
CA ILE A 105 -16.61 0.70 1.13
C ILE A 105 -17.75 0.68 0.09
N ALA A 106 -17.40 0.27 -1.13
CA ALA A 106 -18.34 -0.03 -2.19
C ALA A 106 -18.65 -1.54 -2.22
N THR A 107 -19.92 -1.88 -2.34
CA THR A 107 -20.40 -3.27 -2.25
C THR A 107 -20.92 -3.78 -3.59
N GLY A 108 -20.39 -4.93 -4.02
CA GLY A 108 -20.80 -5.62 -5.24
C GLY A 108 -22.11 -6.41 -5.11
N PRO A 109 -22.59 -6.99 -6.22
CA PRO A 109 -23.89 -7.64 -6.30
C PRO A 109 -24.04 -8.88 -5.41
N LYS A 110 -22.95 -9.55 -5.00
CA LYS A 110 -23.04 -10.73 -4.12
C LYS A 110 -22.84 -10.45 -2.63
N ARG A 111 -22.60 -9.19 -2.22
CA ARG A 111 -22.28 -8.83 -0.80
C ARG A 111 -21.32 -9.81 -0.12
N ALA A 112 -20.41 -10.41 -0.89
CA ALA A 112 -19.32 -11.20 -0.37
C ALA A 112 -18.16 -10.24 -0.07
N SER A 113 -17.40 -10.52 0.99
CA SER A 113 -16.19 -9.75 1.36
C SER A 113 -15.23 -9.57 0.19
N ASP A 114 -15.21 -10.53 -0.74
CA ASP A 114 -14.29 -10.56 -1.89
C ASP A 114 -14.67 -9.54 -2.98
N GLU A 115 -15.91 -9.04 -2.93
CA GLU A 115 -16.48 -8.00 -3.80
C GLU A 115 -16.60 -6.64 -3.09
N GLU A 116 -15.95 -6.46 -1.95
CA GLU A 116 -15.82 -5.12 -1.35
C GLU A 116 -14.65 -4.37 -1.98
N ILE A 117 -14.91 -3.12 -2.37
CA ILE A 117 -13.90 -2.20 -2.90
C ILE A 117 -13.74 -1.04 -1.94
N CYS A 118 -12.51 -0.70 -1.59
CA CYS A 118 -12.19 0.52 -0.84
C CYS A 118 -10.82 1.02 -1.28
N PHE A 119 -10.79 2.08 -2.09
CA PHE A 119 -9.56 2.61 -2.66
C PHE A 119 -8.42 2.77 -1.64
N ALA A 120 -8.68 3.44 -0.51
CA ALA A 120 -7.67 3.70 0.51
C ALA A 120 -7.14 2.41 1.16
N ARG A 121 -8.03 1.46 1.46
CA ARG A 121 -7.65 0.15 2.00
C ARG A 121 -6.80 -0.62 1.01
N ASP A 122 -7.28 -0.71 -0.23
CA ASP A 122 -6.68 -1.54 -1.27
C ASP A 122 -5.33 -0.94 -1.74
N LEU A 123 -5.19 0.40 -1.76
CA LEU A 123 -3.91 1.08 -1.99
C LEU A 123 -2.92 0.79 -0.86
N SER A 124 -3.37 0.87 0.40
CA SER A 124 -2.54 0.59 1.57
C SER A 124 -2.02 -0.85 1.55
N GLN A 125 -2.88 -1.82 1.20
CA GLN A 125 -2.48 -3.21 1.04
C GLN A 125 -1.48 -3.38 -0.11
N ALA A 126 -1.78 -2.81 -1.29
CA ALA A 126 -0.94 -2.94 -2.47
C ALA A 126 0.47 -2.36 -2.24
N LEU A 127 0.59 -1.25 -1.52
CA LEU A 127 1.89 -0.68 -1.12
C LEU A 127 2.67 -1.62 -0.20
N ASN A 128 2.02 -2.18 0.82
CA ASN A 128 2.65 -3.16 1.72
C ASN A 128 3.09 -4.42 0.97
N ASP A 129 2.28 -4.91 0.04
CA ASP A 129 2.62 -6.06 -0.81
C ASP A 129 3.87 -5.80 -1.69
N LEU A 130 4.12 -4.54 -2.04
CA LEU A 130 5.33 -4.09 -2.74
C LEU A 130 6.49 -3.75 -1.78
N GLY A 131 6.32 -3.94 -0.47
CA GLY A 131 7.33 -3.74 0.57
C GLY A 131 7.36 -2.35 1.22
N PHE A 132 6.38 -1.48 0.95
CA PHE A 132 6.27 -0.15 1.56
C PHE A 132 5.51 -0.21 2.90
N ASN A 133 6.19 -0.63 3.96
CA ASN A 133 5.55 -0.94 5.25
C ASN A 133 5.46 0.28 6.20
N GLN A 134 5.99 1.44 5.78
CA GLN A 134 5.96 2.68 6.57
C GLN A 134 5.04 3.76 5.97
N ILE A 135 4.25 3.41 4.96
CA ILE A 135 3.30 4.34 4.35
C ILE A 135 1.93 4.21 5.01
N THR A 136 1.40 5.35 5.47
CA THR A 136 0.02 5.44 5.97
C THR A 136 -0.88 6.07 4.90
N VAL A 137 -2.07 5.51 4.67
CA VAL A 137 -3.03 6.02 3.68
C VAL A 137 -4.26 6.59 4.36
N TYR A 138 -4.59 7.84 4.06
CA TYR A 138 -5.84 8.47 4.48
C TYR A 138 -6.85 8.44 3.33
N GLY A 139 -8.08 8.03 3.63
CA GLY A 139 -9.23 8.14 2.74
C GLY A 139 -10.38 8.90 3.39
N TYR A 140 -11.44 9.19 2.64
CA TYR A 140 -12.60 9.93 3.16
C TYR A 140 -13.92 9.22 2.85
N THR A 141 -14.80 9.16 3.85
CA THR A 141 -16.16 8.60 3.75
C THR A 141 -17.21 9.67 3.47
N ALA A 142 -16.91 10.56 2.53
CA ALA A 142 -17.72 11.73 2.18
C ALA A 142 -17.37 12.22 0.76
N TYR A 143 -18.22 13.11 0.22
CA TYR A 143 -17.81 13.97 -0.88
C TYR A 143 -16.94 15.11 -0.35
N ILE A 144 -15.88 15.45 -1.06
CA ILE A 144 -15.01 16.57 -0.71
C ILE A 144 -15.47 17.80 -1.49
N HIS A 145 -15.96 18.79 -0.76
CA HIS A 145 -16.35 20.07 -1.32
C HIS A 145 -15.24 21.10 -1.12
N SER A 146 -14.80 21.71 -2.21
CA SER A 146 -13.74 22.71 -2.23
C SER A 146 -14.31 24.09 -2.59
N ASN A 147 -14.29 25.04 -1.65
CA ASN A 147 -14.52 26.46 -1.98
C ASN A 147 -13.33 27.05 -2.75
N ASN A 148 -12.14 26.55 -2.45
CA ASN A 148 -10.93 26.64 -3.25
C ASN A 148 -10.01 25.48 -2.82
N VAL A 149 -8.90 25.30 -3.53
CA VAL A 149 -7.89 24.24 -3.34
C VAL A 149 -7.45 24.03 -1.87
N PHE A 150 -7.50 25.06 -1.01
CA PHE A 150 -7.08 25.00 0.40
C PHE A 150 -8.22 25.16 1.41
N LYS A 151 -9.46 25.39 0.94
CA LYS A 151 -10.64 25.51 1.79
C LYS A 151 -11.62 24.41 1.43
N GLN A 152 -11.35 23.24 2.00
CA GLN A 152 -12.07 22.02 1.75
C GLN A 152 -12.95 21.65 2.95
N SER A 153 -14.00 20.89 2.70
CA SER A 153 -14.91 20.33 3.71
C SER A 153 -15.47 19.01 3.21
N ALA A 154 -15.93 18.17 4.14
CA ALA A 154 -16.62 16.93 3.80
C ALA A 154 -18.13 17.15 3.82
N VAL A 155 -18.84 16.67 2.80
CA VAL A 155 -20.30 16.80 2.65
C VAL A 155 -20.94 15.46 2.26
N ALA A 156 -22.22 15.29 2.58
CA ALA A 156 -22.96 14.07 2.28
C ALA A 156 -23.41 13.94 0.81
N GLU A 157 -23.50 15.06 0.08
CA GLU A 157 -23.98 15.08 -1.31
C GLU A 157 -23.05 15.92 -2.20
N GLY A 158 -22.54 15.35 -3.29
CA GLY A 158 -21.57 16.01 -4.18
C GLY A 158 -22.15 17.18 -5.00
N PHE A 159 -23.42 17.09 -5.42
CA PHE A 159 -24.06 18.08 -6.32
C PHE A 159 -24.98 19.08 -5.62
N LYS A 160 -25.24 18.91 -4.32
CA LYS A 160 -26.06 19.84 -3.54
C LYS A 160 -25.18 20.58 -2.55
N HIS A 161 -25.32 21.90 -2.51
CA HIS A 161 -24.58 22.76 -1.59
C HIS A 161 -25.56 23.66 -0.83
N GLY A 162 -25.25 23.96 0.44
CA GLY A 162 -26.03 24.86 1.28
C GLY A 162 -26.15 24.37 2.73
N ALA A 163 -26.65 25.23 3.61
CA ALA A 163 -26.74 24.99 5.06
C ALA A 163 -27.55 23.74 5.48
N LYS A 164 -28.32 23.16 4.55
CA LYS A 164 -29.15 21.96 4.77
C LYS A 164 -28.43 20.64 4.44
N VAL A 165 -27.24 20.69 3.83
CA VAL A 165 -26.47 19.49 3.52
C VAL A 165 -25.61 19.13 4.73
N PRO A 166 -25.70 17.89 5.25
CA PRO A 166 -24.81 17.42 6.31
C PRO A 166 -23.35 17.58 5.87
N HIS A 167 -22.57 18.25 6.71
CA HIS A 167 -21.18 18.53 6.45
C HIS A 167 -20.34 18.44 7.72
N CYS A 168 -19.05 18.22 7.57
CA CYS A 168 -18.08 18.24 8.65
C CYS A 168 -16.71 18.72 8.15
N VAL A 169 -15.81 18.98 9.09
CA VAL A 169 -14.38 19.17 8.75
C VAL A 169 -13.80 17.86 8.24
N LEU A 170 -12.78 17.94 7.38
CA LEU A 170 -12.23 16.78 6.66
C LEU A 170 -11.72 15.71 7.63
N GLU A 171 -11.09 16.13 8.72
CA GLU A 171 -10.54 15.26 9.75
C GLU A 171 -11.60 14.34 10.37
N HIS A 172 -12.87 14.77 10.42
CA HIS A 172 -13.96 13.96 10.95
C HIS A 172 -14.44 12.90 9.96
N ALA A 173 -14.31 13.13 8.66
CA ALA A 173 -14.71 12.17 7.62
C ALA A 173 -13.57 11.24 7.19
N ARG A 174 -12.38 11.41 7.76
CA ARG A 174 -11.18 10.67 7.40
C ARG A 174 -11.18 9.27 8.02
N VAL A 175 -10.83 8.28 7.22
CA VAL A 175 -10.44 6.94 7.65
C VAL A 175 -8.94 6.75 7.40
N VAL A 176 -8.29 5.93 8.22
CA VAL A 176 -6.84 5.72 8.17
C VAL A 176 -6.56 4.23 8.03
N TYR A 177 -5.76 3.89 7.00
CA TYR A 177 -5.30 2.54 6.74
C TYR A 177 -3.76 2.47 6.79
N LYS A 178 -3.26 1.33 7.29
CA LYS A 178 -1.86 0.94 7.20
C LYS A 178 -1.80 -0.56 6.94
N ASP A 179 -0.99 -0.97 5.97
CA ASP A 179 -0.83 -2.37 5.55
C ASP A 179 -2.17 -3.07 5.25
N GLY A 180 -3.13 -2.34 4.66
CA GLY A 180 -4.48 -2.83 4.37
C GLY A 180 -5.42 -2.92 5.59
N LEU A 181 -4.91 -2.65 6.79
CA LEU A 181 -5.66 -2.71 8.04
C LEU A 181 -6.22 -1.33 8.41
N LEU A 182 -7.45 -1.31 8.93
CA LEU A 182 -8.07 -0.10 9.47
C LEU A 182 -7.41 0.28 10.80
N ILE A 183 -6.79 1.45 10.86
CA ILE A 183 -6.11 1.98 12.05
C ILE A 183 -7.02 2.95 12.81
N SER A 184 -7.76 3.79 12.07
CA SER A 184 -8.73 4.72 12.65
C SER A 184 -9.93 4.86 11.72
N ASP A 185 -11.13 4.66 12.27
CA ASP A 185 -12.37 4.94 11.58
C ASP A 185 -12.69 6.45 11.59
N SER A 186 -13.60 6.85 10.72
CA SER A 186 -14.15 8.20 10.65
C SER A 186 -14.99 8.51 11.89
N LEU A 187 -14.85 9.75 12.39
CA LEU A 187 -15.73 10.26 13.45
C LEU A 187 -17.14 10.55 12.92
N LYS A 188 -17.25 10.84 11.62
CA LYS A 188 -18.51 11.14 10.92
C LYS A 188 -18.47 10.56 9.51
N LYS A 189 -19.20 9.46 9.31
CA LYS A 189 -19.52 8.91 8.00
C LYS A 189 -20.67 9.70 7.36
N LEU A 190 -20.42 10.33 6.20
CA LEU A 190 -21.43 11.10 5.48
C LEU A 190 -21.99 10.35 4.26
N VAL A 191 -21.20 9.42 3.71
CA VAL A 191 -21.64 8.49 2.65
C VAL A 191 -21.51 7.07 3.20
N PHE A 192 -22.64 6.36 3.26
CA PHE A 192 -22.74 5.10 4.00
C PHE A 192 -22.43 3.87 3.16
N ASP A 193 -22.81 3.88 1.89
CA ASP A 193 -22.64 2.76 0.96
C ASP A 193 -22.53 3.29 -0.47
N PHE A 194 -21.79 2.56 -1.30
CA PHE A 194 -21.64 2.81 -2.72
C PHE A 194 -21.83 1.47 -3.45
N SER A 195 -23.08 1.14 -3.77
CA SER A 195 -23.39 -0.13 -4.42
C SER A 195 -23.04 -0.08 -5.90
N TYR A 196 -22.42 -1.15 -6.42
CA TYR A 196 -22.25 -1.36 -7.85
C TYR A 196 -22.80 -2.73 -8.25
N GLY A 197 -23.27 -2.85 -9.48
CA GLY A 197 -23.87 -4.06 -10.03
C GLY A 197 -23.17 -4.55 -11.29
N LYS A 198 -23.68 -5.66 -11.84
CA LYS A 198 -23.16 -6.25 -13.09
C LYS A 198 -23.18 -5.25 -14.26
N ARG A 199 -24.19 -4.38 -14.32
CA ARG A 199 -24.29 -3.36 -15.38
C ARG A 199 -23.21 -2.29 -15.27
N ASP A 200 -22.77 -1.96 -14.06
CA ASP A 200 -21.69 -1.01 -13.84
C ASP A 200 -20.36 -1.65 -14.28
N LEU A 201 -20.13 -2.91 -13.91
CA LEU A 201 -18.99 -3.70 -14.41
C LEU A 201 -18.95 -3.81 -15.93
N GLU A 202 -20.10 -3.80 -16.62
CA GLU A 202 -20.15 -3.88 -18.09
C GLU A 202 -19.90 -2.53 -18.78
N LYS A 203 -20.19 -1.41 -18.10
CA LYS A 203 -20.22 -0.06 -18.72
C LYS A 203 -19.11 0.87 -18.25
N ASP A 204 -18.65 0.72 -17.02
CA ASP A 204 -17.63 1.55 -16.41
C ASP A 204 -16.25 0.91 -16.65
N SER A 205 -15.46 1.52 -17.55
CA SER A 205 -14.11 1.02 -17.85
C SER A 205 -13.18 1.15 -16.65
N ALA A 206 -13.34 2.15 -15.79
CA ALA A 206 -12.53 2.29 -14.59
C ALA A 206 -12.81 1.18 -13.57
N LEU A 207 -14.07 0.76 -13.40
CA LEU A 207 -14.40 -0.38 -12.55
C LEU A 207 -13.86 -1.70 -13.11
N LYS A 208 -13.87 -1.87 -14.44
CA LYS A 208 -13.23 -3.03 -15.10
C LYS A 208 -11.73 -3.03 -14.86
N ASN A 209 -11.07 -1.89 -15.07
CA ASN A 209 -9.63 -1.73 -14.87
C ASN A 209 -9.25 -2.05 -13.43
N TYR A 210 -10.01 -1.56 -12.45
CA TYR A 210 -9.84 -1.93 -11.06
C TYR A 210 -9.85 -3.46 -10.85
N MET A 211 -10.84 -4.16 -11.41
CA MET A 211 -10.95 -5.62 -11.25
C MET A 211 -9.80 -6.37 -11.93
N THR A 212 -9.39 -5.92 -13.11
CA THR A 212 -8.24 -6.47 -13.84
C THR A 212 -6.96 -6.26 -13.04
N ASP A 213 -6.66 -5.02 -12.63
CA ASP A 213 -5.47 -4.68 -11.88
C ASP A 213 -5.38 -5.45 -10.56
N LYS A 214 -6.51 -5.65 -9.87
CA LYS A 214 -6.59 -6.48 -8.65
C LYS A 214 -6.14 -7.92 -8.92
N LEU A 215 -6.64 -8.54 -9.98
CA LEU A 215 -6.28 -9.91 -10.35
C LEU A 215 -4.82 -10.03 -10.78
N GLU A 216 -4.32 -9.06 -11.54
CA GLU A 216 -2.92 -9.01 -11.97
C GLU A 216 -1.97 -8.85 -10.78
N HIS A 217 -2.28 -7.96 -9.84
CA HIS A 217 -1.53 -7.79 -8.61
C HIS A 217 -1.48 -9.08 -7.78
N GLN A 218 -2.64 -9.75 -7.60
CA GLN A 218 -2.71 -11.04 -6.91
C GLN A 218 -1.91 -12.14 -7.61
N ALA A 219 -1.95 -12.20 -8.94
CA ALA A 219 -1.17 -13.15 -9.72
C ALA A 219 0.34 -12.91 -9.57
N LYS A 220 0.78 -11.64 -9.58
CA LYS A 220 2.18 -11.24 -9.37
C LYS A 220 2.67 -11.67 -7.98
N LEU A 221 1.86 -11.46 -6.93
CA LEU A 221 2.21 -11.91 -5.57
C LEU A 221 2.27 -13.43 -5.45
N THR A 222 1.33 -14.13 -6.06
CA THR A 222 1.31 -15.60 -6.06
C THR A 222 2.54 -16.16 -6.76
N LYS A 223 2.91 -15.58 -7.90
CA LYS A 223 4.12 -15.94 -8.64
C LYS A 223 5.37 -15.68 -7.80
N ASN A 224 5.52 -14.50 -7.21
CA ASN A 224 6.67 -14.17 -6.37
C ASN A 224 6.82 -15.15 -5.20
N LYS A 225 5.71 -15.53 -4.55
CA LYS A 225 5.72 -16.55 -3.48
C LYS A 225 6.15 -17.91 -4.00
N LEU A 226 5.68 -18.32 -5.17
CA LEU A 226 6.07 -19.59 -5.79
C LEU A 226 7.56 -19.61 -6.15
N ASP A 227 8.08 -18.52 -6.71
CA ASP A 227 9.49 -18.40 -7.09
C ASP A 227 10.40 -18.48 -5.84
N ILE A 228 9.99 -17.87 -4.72
CA ILE A 228 10.69 -18.00 -3.43
C ILE A 228 10.68 -19.45 -2.94
N LEU A 229 9.52 -20.11 -2.91
CA LEU A 229 9.40 -21.50 -2.47
C LEU A 229 10.20 -22.47 -3.35
N GLN A 230 10.28 -22.22 -4.65
CA GLN A 230 11.11 -23.00 -5.57
C GLN A 230 12.59 -22.80 -5.26
N SER A 231 13.04 -21.55 -5.05
CA SER A 231 14.43 -21.28 -4.68
C SER A 231 14.83 -21.91 -3.34
N GLU A 232 13.91 -21.96 -2.37
CA GLU A 232 14.12 -22.63 -1.09
C GLU A 232 14.24 -24.15 -1.24
N ASN A 233 13.42 -24.76 -2.11
CA ASN A 233 13.53 -26.19 -2.41
C ASN A 233 14.84 -26.52 -3.15
N ASP A 234 15.25 -25.69 -4.11
CA ASP A 234 16.51 -25.88 -4.83
C ASP A 234 17.71 -25.79 -3.87
N LEU A 235 17.68 -24.87 -2.90
CA LEU A 235 18.67 -24.75 -1.82
C LEU A 235 18.69 -25.99 -0.91
N VAL A 236 17.52 -26.55 -0.58
CA VAL A 236 17.42 -27.80 0.19
C VAL A 236 18.00 -28.98 -0.60
N ASP A 237 17.71 -29.08 -1.89
CA ASP A 237 18.24 -30.13 -2.76
C ASP A 237 19.76 -30.00 -2.96
N GLU A 238 20.29 -28.78 -3.03
CA GLU A 238 21.75 -28.51 -3.10
C GLU A 238 22.46 -28.87 -1.79
N LEU A 239 21.90 -28.50 -0.63
CA LEU A 239 22.41 -28.89 0.69
C LEU A 239 22.38 -30.42 0.91
N LEU A 240 21.37 -31.12 0.36
CA LEU A 240 21.29 -32.58 0.39
C LEU A 240 22.31 -33.25 -0.52
N GLN A 241 22.82 -32.56 -1.55
CA GLN A 241 23.86 -33.07 -2.45
C GLN A 241 25.28 -32.79 -1.94
N GLU A 242 25.51 -31.69 -1.21
CA GLU A 242 26.85 -31.32 -0.71
C GLU A 242 27.27 -32.06 0.56
N ASP A 243 26.33 -32.51 1.40
CA ASP A 243 26.65 -33.17 2.67
C ASP A 243 25.95 -34.55 2.81
N GLY A 244 26.58 -35.58 2.22
CA GLY A 244 26.10 -36.97 2.22
C GLY A 244 25.90 -37.59 3.62
N SER A 245 26.33 -36.88 4.66
CA SER A 245 26.15 -37.17 6.09
C SER A 245 24.74 -36.85 6.60
N ILE A 246 24.10 -35.79 6.06
CA ILE A 246 22.78 -35.29 6.49
C ILE A 246 21.64 -36.09 5.82
N SER A 247 21.91 -36.68 4.65
CA SER A 247 20.96 -37.50 3.89
C SER A 247 20.37 -38.67 4.68
N LEU A 248 21.18 -39.33 5.53
CA LEU A 248 20.73 -40.47 6.35
C LEU A 248 19.86 -40.05 7.54
N LEU A 249 20.02 -38.83 8.05
CA LEU A 249 19.25 -38.30 9.19
C LEU A 249 17.85 -37.84 8.77
N PHE A 250 17.71 -37.23 7.59
CA PHE A 250 16.42 -36.78 7.06
C PHE A 250 15.56 -37.91 6.51
N LEU A 251 16.15 -38.92 5.86
CA LEU A 251 15.42 -40.12 5.42
C LEU A 251 14.88 -40.94 6.61
N SER A 252 15.63 -40.99 7.73
CA SER A 252 15.17 -41.58 8.99
C SER A 252 13.97 -40.83 9.60
N LEU A 253 13.94 -39.50 9.49
CA LEU A 253 12.84 -38.66 10.01
C LEU A 253 11.60 -38.67 9.12
N ALA A 254 11.73 -38.81 7.80
CA ALA A 254 10.57 -38.83 6.89
C ALA A 254 9.64 -40.03 7.14
N ASP A 255 10.20 -41.20 7.48
CA ASP A 255 9.47 -42.45 7.72
C ASP A 255 9.14 -42.74 9.20
N ALA A 256 9.58 -41.88 10.12
CA ALA A 256 9.34 -42.04 11.56
C ALA A 256 7.94 -41.55 11.98
N SER A 257 7.27 -42.32 12.86
CA SER A 257 6.04 -41.88 13.53
C SER A 257 6.28 -40.61 14.36
N ALA A 258 5.22 -39.83 14.64
CA ALA A 258 5.33 -38.57 15.38
C ALA A 258 6.05 -38.73 16.75
N GLU A 259 5.81 -39.85 17.43
CA GLU A 259 6.43 -40.20 18.72
C GLU A 259 7.94 -40.54 18.57
N SER A 260 8.36 -41.08 17.43
CA SER A 260 9.76 -41.35 17.12
C SER A 260 10.53 -40.08 16.74
N LYS A 261 9.87 -39.11 16.11
CA LYS A 261 10.47 -37.80 15.76
C LYS A 261 10.84 -36.99 16.99
N GLU A 262 9.97 -37.01 18.01
CA GLU A 262 10.18 -36.27 19.26
C GLU A 262 11.35 -36.85 20.07
N ASN A 263 11.48 -38.19 20.12
CA ASN A 263 12.60 -38.86 20.79
C ASN A 263 13.96 -38.65 20.07
N ILE A 264 13.97 -38.53 18.74
CA ILE A 264 15.19 -38.25 17.97
C ILE A 264 15.65 -36.80 18.18
N LEU A 265 14.72 -35.84 18.19
CA LEU A 265 15.00 -34.43 18.50
C LEU A 265 15.54 -34.26 19.93
N ASP A 266 15.01 -35.00 20.89
CA ASP A 266 15.47 -34.99 22.29
C ASP A 266 16.88 -35.58 22.45
N ALA A 267 17.27 -36.57 21.64
CA ALA A 267 18.61 -37.14 21.64
C ALA A 267 19.65 -36.16 21.06
N ILE A 268 19.32 -35.46 19.96
CA ILE A 268 20.19 -34.46 19.32
C ILE A 268 20.44 -33.27 20.27
N ASN A 269 19.42 -32.85 21.02
CA ASN A 269 19.56 -31.79 22.02
C ASN A 269 20.38 -32.19 23.25
N ARG A 270 20.55 -33.50 23.53
CA ARG A 270 21.40 -33.97 24.63
C ARG A 270 22.88 -34.06 24.22
N GLU A 271 23.19 -34.43 22.97
CA GLU A 271 24.57 -34.49 22.50
C GLU A 271 25.20 -33.10 22.27
N THR A 272 24.40 -32.07 22.01
CA THR A 272 24.88 -30.70 21.82
C THR A 272 25.23 -29.96 23.11
N VAL A 273 24.89 -30.50 24.29
CA VAL A 273 25.14 -29.87 25.60
C VAL A 273 26.43 -30.35 26.28
N ASP A 274 27.00 -31.49 25.84
CA ASP A 274 28.19 -32.10 26.48
C ASP A 274 29.51 -31.95 25.67
N ALA A 275 29.59 -31.04 24.70
CA ALA A 275 30.86 -30.72 24.04
C ALA A 275 31.75 -29.85 24.96
N PRO A 276 32.95 -30.32 25.38
CA PRO A 276 33.81 -29.57 26.30
C PRO A 276 34.35 -28.29 25.66
N SER A 277 34.23 -27.18 26.37
CA SER A 277 34.73 -25.87 25.97
C SER A 277 36.24 -25.88 25.73
N LEU A 278 36.67 -25.66 24.48
CA LEU A 278 38.07 -25.43 24.13
C LEU A 278 38.52 -24.06 24.67
N GLU A 279 39.36 -24.08 25.72
CA GLU A 279 40.11 -22.92 26.20
C GLU A 279 41.02 -22.35 25.10
N LYS A 280 40.84 -21.07 24.77
CA LYS A 280 41.75 -20.30 23.92
C LYS A 280 43.04 -19.98 24.68
N LYS A 281 44.17 -20.55 24.26
CA LYS A 281 45.51 -20.02 24.60
C LYS A 281 45.80 -18.74 23.79
N PRO A 282 46.46 -17.73 24.39
CA PRO A 282 46.88 -16.54 23.66
C PRO A 282 48.18 -16.81 22.88
N SER A 283 48.23 -16.41 21.61
CA SER A 283 49.46 -16.34 20.82
C SER A 283 50.16 -14.99 21.08
N ALA A 284 51.37 -15.06 21.64
CA ALA A 284 52.31 -13.95 21.61
C ALA A 284 53.42 -14.33 20.62
N ILE A 285 53.44 -13.66 19.48
CA ILE A 285 54.59 -13.61 18.56
C ILE A 285 55.15 -12.20 18.68
N SER A 286 56.34 -12.05 19.27
CA SER A 286 57.15 -10.85 19.21
C SER A 286 58.17 -10.99 18.08
N TYR A 287 58.15 -10.06 17.13
CA TYR A 287 59.30 -9.78 16.27
C TYR A 287 60.07 -8.60 16.85
N ILE A 288 61.40 -8.79 16.90
CA ILE A 288 62.54 -7.86 17.00
C ILE A 288 62.21 -6.39 17.28
#